data_AF-A0A938VPF3-F1
#
_entry.id   AF-A0A938VPF3-F1
#
_cell.length_a   1.000
_cell.length_b   1.000
_cell.length_c   1.000
_cell.angle_alpha   90.00
_cell.angle_beta   90.00
_cell.angle_gamma   90.00
#
_symmetry.space_group_name_H-M   'P 1'
#
loop_
_entity.id
_entity.type
_entity.pdbx_description
1 polymer ?
#
loop_
_entity_poly.entity_id
_entity_poly.type
_entity_poly.pdbx_seq_one_letter_code
_entity_poly.pdbx_strand_id
1 'polypeptide(L)'
;MDPEYLDVAILLRLRPYDGRPRALMLTFAGQLGYAGMNAHGLAHFTNALYGFPWRPGLPHYPLKRVMLEQRTVAQAIGVARAHRTCSAANMVLADGDGAIGDVEIRPAGVAEFPDDHQDRRLHANHCLTTECGGHDRCTLPDSYPRLDRIRALVQAAWGTITVESQKDILADHQGDPGGICRHGAVRLHSICGYIADPAARVLHVRYGHGCSGAWTAYEV
;
A
#
# COMPACT_ATOMS: atom_id res chain seq x y z
N MET A 1 -11.60 -6.38 -1.19
CA MET A 1 -12.77 -5.64 -1.71
C MET A 1 -13.73 -6.65 -2.30
N ASP A 2 -14.95 -6.26 -2.66
CA ASP A 2 -15.86 -7.14 -3.39
C ASP A 2 -15.26 -7.46 -4.78
N PRO A 3 -15.52 -8.65 -5.37
CA PRO A 3 -14.94 -9.07 -6.66
C PRO A 3 -15.19 -8.11 -7.82
N GLU A 4 -16.33 -7.42 -7.84
CA GLU A 4 -16.75 -6.51 -8.92
C GLU A 4 -15.82 -5.29 -9.07
N TYR A 5 -15.03 -4.98 -8.05
CA TYR A 5 -13.98 -3.95 -8.19
C TYR A 5 -12.96 -4.29 -9.28
N LEU A 6 -12.80 -5.57 -9.63
CA LEU A 6 -11.92 -6.00 -10.72
C LEU A 6 -12.39 -5.46 -12.07
N ASP A 7 -13.69 -5.38 -12.32
CA ASP A 7 -14.28 -4.96 -13.59
C ASP A 7 -13.96 -3.50 -13.94
N VAL A 8 -13.61 -2.71 -12.91
CA VAL A 8 -13.28 -1.29 -13.03
C VAL A 8 -11.84 -0.99 -12.61
N ALA A 9 -11.02 -2.00 -12.32
CA ALA A 9 -9.62 -1.82 -11.99
C ALA A 9 -8.80 -1.49 -13.25
N ILE A 10 -8.09 -0.37 -13.23
CA ILE A 10 -7.32 0.13 -14.39
C ILE A 10 -5.94 0.62 -13.95
N LEU A 11 -4.95 0.42 -14.81
CA LEU A 11 -3.63 1.02 -14.65
C LEU A 11 -3.56 2.28 -15.51
N LEU A 12 -3.45 3.44 -14.88
CA LEU A 12 -3.28 4.72 -15.56
C LEU A 12 -1.81 5.03 -15.76
N ARG A 13 -1.45 5.38 -17.00
CA ARG A 13 -0.16 5.99 -17.33
C ARG A 13 -0.33 7.50 -17.41
N LEU A 14 0.11 8.19 -16.37
CA LEU A 14 0.02 9.64 -16.23
C LEU A 14 1.24 10.30 -16.89
N ARG A 15 0.98 11.24 -17.81
CA ARG A 15 2.01 12.03 -18.51
C ARG A 15 1.63 13.52 -18.48
N PRO A 16 1.83 14.20 -17.34
CA PRO A 16 1.59 15.64 -17.26
C PRO A 16 2.52 16.41 -18.20
N TYR A 17 2.06 17.57 -18.68
CA TYR A 17 2.81 18.46 -19.58
C TYR A 17 3.33 19.73 -18.88
N ASP A 18 3.12 19.82 -17.56
CA ASP A 18 3.40 20.99 -16.72
C ASP A 18 4.62 20.80 -15.80
N GLY A 19 5.50 19.86 -16.16
CA GLY A 19 6.74 19.56 -15.43
C GLY A 19 6.59 18.58 -14.27
N ARG A 20 5.37 18.17 -13.92
CA ARG A 20 5.14 17.10 -12.93
C ARG A 20 5.61 15.73 -13.46
N PRO A 21 6.05 14.81 -12.58
CA PRO A 21 6.60 13.54 -13.01
C PRO A 21 5.55 12.67 -13.69
N ARG A 22 5.99 11.84 -14.65
CA ARG A 22 5.18 10.73 -15.14
C ARG A 22 4.94 9.75 -13.99
N ALA A 23 3.82 9.05 -14.03
CA ALA A 23 3.52 8.03 -13.03
C ALA A 23 2.67 6.89 -13.59
N LEU A 24 2.83 5.72 -13.00
CA LEU A 24 1.91 4.60 -13.11
C LEU A 24 1.06 4.54 -11.84
N MET A 25 -0.24 4.42 -12.01
CA MET A 25 -1.18 4.40 -10.89
C MET A 25 -2.27 3.37 -11.15
N LEU A 26 -2.27 2.30 -10.37
CA LEU A 26 -3.38 1.35 -10.37
C LEU A 26 -4.51 2.00 -9.58
N THR A 27 -5.69 2.17 -10.19
CA THR A 27 -6.85 2.81 -9.57
C THR A 27 -8.13 2.12 -10.02
N PHE A 28 -9.27 2.55 -9.50
CA PHE A 28 -10.58 2.16 -10.01
C PHE A 28 -11.16 3.29 -10.87
N ALA A 29 -11.87 2.96 -11.95
CA ALA A 29 -12.41 3.94 -12.89
C ALA A 29 -13.20 5.05 -12.14
N GLY A 30 -12.81 6.31 -12.38
CA GLY A 30 -13.39 7.48 -11.71
C GLY A 30 -12.66 7.94 -10.43
N GLN A 31 -11.74 7.17 -9.86
CA GLN A 31 -10.95 7.58 -8.70
C GLN A 31 -9.69 8.36 -9.09
N LEU A 32 -9.43 9.46 -8.36
CA LEU A 32 -8.32 10.40 -8.63
C LEU A 32 -6.93 9.87 -8.28
N GLY A 33 -6.84 8.95 -7.33
CA GLY A 33 -5.57 8.51 -6.76
C GLY A 33 -5.70 7.19 -6.01
N TYR A 34 -4.72 6.31 -6.17
CA TYR A 34 -4.61 5.05 -5.42
C TYR A 34 -3.12 4.65 -5.37
N ALA A 35 -2.75 3.38 -5.30
CA ALA A 35 -1.35 2.95 -5.27
C ALA A 35 -0.63 3.19 -6.63
N GLY A 36 0.66 3.49 -6.58
CA GLY A 36 1.43 3.76 -7.79
C GLY A 36 2.89 4.05 -7.55
N MET A 37 3.59 4.35 -8.63
CA MET A 37 4.99 4.78 -8.65
C MET A 37 5.21 5.85 -9.72
N ASN A 38 6.07 6.85 -9.42
CA ASN A 38 6.41 7.91 -10.35
C ASN A 38 7.81 7.78 -10.97
N ALA A 39 8.15 8.68 -11.88
CA ALA A 39 9.41 8.66 -12.63
C ALA A 39 10.67 8.86 -11.77
N HIS A 40 10.51 9.28 -10.51
CA HIS A 40 11.59 9.36 -9.53
C HIS A 40 11.80 8.04 -8.77
N GLY A 41 10.95 7.04 -8.97
CA GLY A 41 10.94 5.79 -8.21
C GLY A 41 10.15 5.89 -6.91
N LEU A 42 9.55 7.05 -6.58
CA LEU A 42 8.69 7.18 -5.41
C LEU A 42 7.42 6.36 -5.62
N ALA A 43 7.21 5.38 -4.75
CA ALA A 43 6.06 4.51 -4.71
C ALA A 43 5.36 4.59 -3.35
N HIS A 44 4.05 4.38 -3.34
CA HIS A 44 3.29 4.27 -2.11
C HIS A 44 2.16 3.25 -2.21
N PHE A 45 1.90 2.60 -1.08
CA PHE A 45 0.90 1.55 -0.90
C PHE A 45 0.09 1.87 0.36
N THR A 46 -1.16 1.43 0.43
CA THR A 46 -2.05 1.85 1.51
C THR A 46 -2.87 0.71 2.05
N ASN A 47 -2.98 0.66 3.37
CA ASN A 47 -3.88 -0.24 4.07
C ASN A 47 -4.94 0.56 4.81
N ALA A 48 -6.20 0.12 4.76
CA ALA A 48 -7.25 0.72 5.57
C ALA A 48 -7.01 0.41 7.05
N LEU A 49 -7.18 1.42 7.91
CA LEU A 49 -7.19 1.28 9.36
C LEU A 49 -8.59 1.56 9.88
N TYR A 50 -9.08 0.70 10.77
CA TYR A 50 -10.46 0.71 11.25
C TYR A 50 -10.55 1.24 12.68
N GLY A 51 -11.77 1.48 13.16
CA GLY A 51 -12.00 1.91 14.55
C GLY A 51 -11.79 3.40 14.84
N PHE A 52 -11.40 4.20 13.84
CA PHE A 52 -11.26 5.64 13.99
C PHE A 52 -12.55 6.38 13.61
N PRO A 53 -12.99 7.37 14.40
CA PRO A 53 -14.15 8.18 14.04
C PRO A 53 -13.83 9.00 12.81
N TRP A 54 -14.76 9.03 11.87
CA TRP A 54 -14.69 9.95 10.74
C TRP A 54 -14.71 11.41 11.24
N ARG A 55 -13.96 12.28 10.56
CA ARG A 55 -13.98 13.73 10.82
C ARG A 55 -13.95 14.50 9.48
N PRO A 56 -14.44 15.75 9.44
CA PRO A 56 -14.24 16.61 8.28
C PRO A 56 -12.74 16.77 7.95
N GLY A 57 -12.37 16.53 6.70
CA GLY A 57 -10.97 16.55 6.24
C GLY A 57 -10.83 16.06 4.80
N LEU A 58 -9.59 16.04 4.30
CA LEU A 58 -9.30 15.59 2.93
C LEU A 58 -9.52 14.07 2.79
N PRO A 59 -10.19 13.60 1.74
CA PRO A 59 -10.17 12.19 1.37
C PRO A 59 -8.75 11.74 1.01
N HIS A 60 -8.43 10.46 1.19
CA HIS A 60 -7.08 9.96 0.91
C HIS A 60 -6.70 10.00 -0.58
N TYR A 61 -7.66 9.96 -1.50
CA TYR A 61 -7.37 9.80 -2.93
C TYR A 61 -6.66 11.02 -3.56
N PRO A 62 -7.09 12.28 -3.34
CA PRO A 62 -6.30 13.45 -3.74
C PRO A 62 -4.90 13.47 -3.11
N LEU A 63 -4.78 13.09 -1.83
CA LEU A 63 -3.50 13.06 -1.12
C LEU A 63 -2.50 12.10 -1.80
N LYS A 64 -2.95 10.87 -2.10
CA LYS A 64 -2.19 9.86 -2.85
C LYS A 64 -1.74 10.38 -4.21
N ARG A 65 -2.63 11.06 -4.94
CA ARG A 65 -2.28 11.67 -6.22
C ARG A 65 -1.18 12.72 -6.09
N VAL A 66 -1.28 13.62 -5.10
CA VAL A 66 -0.25 14.66 -4.85
C VAL A 66 1.07 14.03 -4.40
N MET A 67 1.04 12.92 -3.65
CA MET A 67 2.24 12.18 -3.27
C MET A 67 2.99 11.64 -4.48
N LEU A 68 2.30 11.11 -5.50
CA LEU A 68 2.92 10.69 -6.77
C LEU A 68 3.54 11.85 -7.57
N GLU A 69 3.35 13.10 -7.17
CA GLU A 69 3.98 14.27 -7.77
C GLU A 69 5.26 14.70 -7.01
N GLN A 70 5.58 14.06 -5.88
CA GLN A 70 6.79 14.32 -5.08
C GLN A 70 8.00 13.50 -5.54
N ARG A 71 9.20 13.81 -5.06
CA ARG A 71 10.43 13.08 -5.45
C ARG A 71 10.85 11.99 -4.46
N THR A 72 10.68 12.26 -3.16
CA THR A 72 11.22 11.41 -2.10
C THR A 72 10.16 10.99 -1.09
N VAL A 73 10.43 9.91 -0.36
CA VAL A 73 9.59 9.45 0.76
C VAL A 73 9.36 10.57 1.77
N ALA A 74 10.41 11.32 2.13
CA ALA A 74 10.31 12.42 3.08
C ALA A 74 9.33 13.52 2.61
N GLN A 75 9.35 13.87 1.32
CA GLN A 75 8.41 14.84 0.76
C GLN A 75 6.98 14.31 0.78
N ALA A 76 6.76 13.05 0.42
CA ALA A 76 5.44 12.43 0.46
C ALA A 76 4.86 12.35 1.88
N ILE A 77 5.67 12.02 2.88
CA ILE A 77 5.29 12.08 4.31
C ILE A 77 4.98 13.53 4.72
N GLY A 78 5.73 14.51 4.21
CA GLY A 78 5.45 15.93 4.37
C GLY A 78 4.05 16.32 3.87
N VAL A 79 3.65 15.80 2.70
CA VAL A 79 2.28 16.00 2.17
C VAL A 79 1.24 15.40 3.13
N ALA A 80 1.47 14.19 3.66
CA ALA A 80 0.56 13.58 4.64
C ALA A 80 0.41 14.43 5.90
N ARG A 81 1.50 15.00 6.41
CA ARG A 81 1.52 15.84 7.61
C ARG A 81 0.85 17.19 7.41
N ALA A 82 0.91 17.75 6.20
CA ALA A 82 0.35 19.06 5.88
C ALA A 82 -1.19 19.08 5.79
N HIS A 83 -1.83 17.91 5.69
CA HIS A 83 -3.27 17.80 5.45
C HIS A 83 -3.95 16.88 6.46
N ARG A 84 -5.03 17.36 7.10
CA ARG A 84 -5.91 16.51 7.90
C ARG A 84 -6.74 15.61 7.01
N THR A 85 -6.78 14.30 7.29
CA THR A 85 -7.60 13.34 6.56
C THR A 85 -8.93 13.08 7.24
N CYS A 86 -9.91 12.64 6.47
CA CYS A 86 -11.25 12.36 6.98
C CYS A 86 -11.37 11.02 7.73
N SER A 87 -10.43 10.10 7.50
CA SER A 87 -10.41 8.75 8.05
C SER A 87 -8.97 8.28 8.27
N ALA A 88 -8.79 7.18 8.99
CA ALA A 88 -7.47 6.62 9.23
C ALA A 88 -7.03 5.69 8.08
N ALA A 89 -5.73 5.66 7.81
CA ALA A 89 -5.09 4.75 6.89
C ALA A 89 -3.62 4.60 7.26
N ASN A 90 -3.05 3.48 6.87
CA ASN A 90 -1.62 3.27 6.86
C ASN A 90 -1.08 3.51 5.44
N MET A 91 0.11 4.06 5.32
CA MET A 91 0.82 4.19 4.05
C MET A 91 2.27 3.77 4.17
N VAL A 92 2.63 2.74 3.40
CA VAL A 92 4.02 2.30 3.20
C VAL A 92 4.56 2.96 1.94
N LEU A 93 5.76 3.52 2.01
CA LEU A 93 6.41 4.24 0.93
C LEU A 93 7.83 3.74 0.72
N ALA A 94 8.30 3.83 -0.52
CA ALA A 94 9.69 3.63 -0.90
C ALA A 94 10.07 4.58 -2.03
N ASP A 95 11.35 4.93 -2.17
CA ASP A 95 11.85 5.69 -3.32
C ASP A 95 13.10 5.08 -3.97
N GLY A 96 13.46 5.60 -5.15
CA GLY A 96 14.57 5.10 -5.96
C GLY A 96 15.95 5.34 -5.33
N ASP A 97 16.03 6.16 -4.28
CA ASP A 97 17.26 6.43 -3.52
C ASP A 97 17.41 5.46 -2.34
N GLY A 98 16.45 4.55 -2.14
CA GLY A 98 16.49 3.50 -1.13
C GLY A 98 15.85 3.88 0.20
N ALA A 99 15.19 5.06 0.30
CA ALA A 99 14.45 5.40 1.50
C ALA A 99 13.17 4.57 1.57
N ILE A 100 12.81 4.12 2.78
CA ILE A 100 11.53 3.47 3.07
C ILE A 100 10.86 4.18 4.25
N GLY A 101 9.54 4.25 4.21
CA GLY A 101 8.74 4.88 5.25
C GLY A 101 7.45 4.12 5.47
N ASP A 102 6.93 4.19 6.69
CA ASP A 102 5.63 3.65 7.03
C ASP A 102 4.93 4.62 7.97
N VAL A 103 3.73 5.07 7.60
CA VAL A 103 3.01 6.08 8.35
C VAL A 103 1.56 5.71 8.61
N GLU A 104 1.14 5.90 9.85
CA GLU A 104 -0.24 5.77 10.29
C GLU A 104 -0.89 7.14 10.36
N ILE A 105 -1.68 7.43 9.33
CA ILE A 105 -2.41 8.67 9.13
C ILE A 105 -3.75 8.55 9.87
N ARG A 106 -4.00 9.49 10.79
CA ARG A 106 -5.25 9.59 11.54
C ARG A 106 -5.79 11.02 11.44
N PRO A 107 -7.08 11.25 11.68
CA PRO A 107 -7.61 12.61 11.76
C PRO A 107 -6.92 13.51 12.80
N ALA A 108 -6.31 12.91 13.82
CA ALA A 108 -5.55 13.60 14.86
C ALA A 108 -4.12 13.96 14.44
N GLY A 109 -3.53 13.25 13.47
CA GLY A 109 -2.15 13.43 13.04
C GLY A 109 -1.56 12.19 12.37
N VAL A 110 -0.28 12.29 12.00
CA VAL A 110 0.48 11.22 11.33
C VAL A 110 1.55 10.72 12.30
N ALA A 111 1.61 9.41 12.54
CA ALA A 111 2.73 8.78 13.25
C ALA A 111 3.54 7.93 12.27
N GLU A 112 4.87 7.88 12.46
CA GLU A 112 5.74 7.00 11.69
C GLU A 112 5.88 5.67 12.44
N PHE A 113 5.75 4.55 11.74
CA PHE A 113 6.04 3.23 12.26
C PHE A 113 7.45 2.80 11.81
N PRO A 114 8.41 2.66 12.74
CA PRO A 114 9.79 2.32 12.37
C PRO A 114 9.98 0.83 12.04
N ASP A 115 9.00 -0.04 12.35
CA ASP A 115 9.16 -1.50 12.42
C ASP A 115 10.27 -1.92 13.40
N ASP A 116 10.49 -3.22 13.53
CA ASP A 116 11.55 -3.81 14.37
C ASP A 116 12.93 -3.88 13.68
N HIS A 117 12.99 -3.54 12.38
CA HIS A 117 14.20 -3.60 11.57
C HIS A 117 14.27 -2.43 10.59
N GLN A 118 15.45 -1.80 10.49
CA GLN A 118 15.63 -0.55 9.73
C GLN A 118 15.30 -0.69 8.23
N ASP A 119 15.60 -1.86 7.63
CA ASP A 119 15.48 -2.13 6.19
C ASP A 119 14.15 -2.81 5.77
N ARG A 120 13.14 -2.86 6.65
CA ARG A 120 11.81 -3.38 6.29
C ARG A 120 10.69 -2.56 6.92
N ARG A 121 9.55 -2.53 6.24
CA ARG A 121 8.28 -2.03 6.79
C ARG A 121 7.18 -3.01 6.41
N LEU A 122 6.64 -3.72 7.39
CA LEU A 122 5.59 -4.71 7.20
C LEU A 122 4.33 -4.27 7.91
N HIS A 123 3.22 -4.20 7.18
CA HIS A 123 1.97 -3.67 7.70
C HIS A 123 0.74 -4.41 7.19
N ALA A 124 -0.27 -4.56 8.05
CA ALA A 124 -1.59 -5.10 7.71
C ALA A 124 -2.68 -4.03 7.92
N ASN A 125 -3.85 -4.36 8.46
CA ASN A 125 -5.00 -3.45 8.60
C ASN A 125 -5.30 -3.06 10.06
N HIS A 126 -4.27 -3.10 10.91
CA HIS A 126 -4.33 -2.72 12.32
C HIS A 126 -3.18 -1.75 12.60
N CYS A 127 -3.37 -0.83 13.56
CA CYS A 127 -2.33 0.08 13.99
C CYS A 127 -1.24 -0.65 14.78
N LEU A 128 -0.02 -0.18 14.60
CA LEU A 128 1.21 -0.61 15.25
C LEU A 128 1.85 0.54 16.06
N THR A 129 1.50 1.81 15.80
CA THR A 129 2.06 2.94 16.58
C THR A 129 1.35 3.13 17.92
N THR A 130 2.11 3.57 18.92
CA THR A 130 1.56 3.86 20.26
C THR A 130 0.57 5.00 20.25
N GLU A 131 0.71 5.92 19.31
CA GLU A 131 -0.11 7.10 19.13
C GLU A 131 -1.52 6.71 18.66
N CYS A 132 -1.71 5.56 17.99
CA CYS A 132 -3.06 5.02 17.76
C CYS A 132 -3.78 4.65 19.07
N GLY A 133 -3.07 4.61 20.21
CA GLY A 133 -3.63 4.75 21.55
C GLY A 133 -4.55 3.62 22.00
N GLY A 134 -4.34 2.37 21.57
CA GLY A 134 -5.21 1.24 21.92
C GLY A 134 -6.65 1.36 21.42
N HIS A 135 -6.97 2.39 20.62
CA HIS A 135 -8.29 2.63 20.03
C HIS A 135 -8.48 1.84 18.73
N ASP A 136 -7.44 1.15 18.25
CA ASP A 136 -7.57 0.24 17.13
C ASP A 136 -8.41 -0.97 17.54
N ARG A 137 -9.72 -0.82 17.36
CA ARG A 137 -10.70 -1.89 17.42
C ARG A 137 -10.66 -2.62 16.08
N CYS A 138 -9.49 -3.12 15.67
CA CYS A 138 -9.30 -3.66 14.32
C CYS A 138 -10.45 -4.63 14.01
N THR A 139 -11.34 -4.20 13.11
CA THR A 139 -12.58 -4.94 12.84
C THR A 139 -12.36 -6.14 11.93
N LEU A 140 -11.12 -6.35 11.47
CA LEU A 140 -10.71 -7.49 10.66
C LEU A 140 -9.84 -8.43 11.51
N PRO A 141 -10.39 -9.52 12.07
CA PRO A 141 -9.65 -10.46 12.91
C PRO A 141 -8.42 -11.05 12.21
N ASP A 142 -8.48 -11.19 10.88
CA ASP A 142 -7.41 -11.73 10.05
C ASP A 142 -6.21 -10.78 9.86
N SER A 143 -6.31 -9.53 10.31
CA SER A 143 -5.26 -8.51 10.15
C SER A 143 -3.96 -8.88 10.87
N TYR A 144 -4.06 -9.32 12.13
CA TYR A 144 -2.91 -9.75 12.94
C TYR A 144 -2.23 -11.00 12.38
N PRO A 145 -2.93 -12.13 12.15
CA PRO A 145 -2.27 -13.33 11.63
C PRO A 145 -1.68 -13.14 10.23
N ARG A 146 -2.23 -12.25 9.39
CA ARG A 146 -1.59 -11.89 8.11
C ARG A 146 -0.26 -11.15 8.31
N LEU A 147 -0.18 -10.26 9.29
CA LEU A 147 1.08 -9.57 9.60
C LEU A 147 2.12 -10.56 10.15
N ASP A 148 1.71 -11.47 11.03
CA ASP A 148 2.62 -12.50 11.54
C ASP A 148 3.09 -13.44 10.42
N ARG A 149 2.19 -13.78 9.48
CA ARG A 149 2.53 -14.59 8.32
C ARG A 149 3.52 -13.89 7.39
N ILE A 150 3.30 -12.63 7.04
CA ILE A 150 4.23 -11.90 6.16
C ILE A 150 5.59 -11.70 6.84
N ARG A 151 5.64 -11.47 8.16
CA ARG A 151 6.88 -11.44 8.94
C ARG A 151 7.65 -12.76 8.85
N ALA A 152 6.97 -13.89 9.03
CA ALA A 152 7.60 -15.20 8.93
C ALA A 152 8.15 -15.49 7.52
N LEU A 153 7.40 -15.14 6.48
CA LEU A 153 7.82 -15.32 5.08
C LEU A 153 9.00 -14.42 4.70
N VAL A 154 8.95 -13.14 5.09
CA VAL A 154 10.05 -12.18 4.86
C VAL A 154 11.30 -12.59 5.64
N GLN A 155 11.15 -13.09 6.86
CA GLN A 155 12.27 -13.60 7.65
C GLN A 155 12.90 -14.84 7.00
N ALA A 156 12.10 -15.76 6.48
CA ALA A 156 12.59 -16.96 5.81
C ALA A 156 13.33 -16.66 4.50
N ALA A 157 12.92 -15.62 3.78
CA ALA A 157 13.55 -15.17 2.54
C ALA A 157 14.61 -14.07 2.75
N TRP A 158 14.95 -13.72 4.00
CA TRP A 158 15.80 -12.58 4.32
C TRP A 158 17.17 -12.68 3.64
N GLY A 159 17.62 -11.58 3.03
CA GLY A 159 18.86 -11.54 2.24
C GLY A 159 18.76 -12.13 0.83
N THR A 160 17.65 -12.79 0.48
CA THR A 160 17.38 -13.34 -0.86
C THR A 160 16.05 -12.86 -1.46
N ILE A 161 15.50 -11.77 -0.93
CA ILE A 161 14.22 -11.21 -1.40
C ILE A 161 14.40 -10.67 -2.82
N THR A 162 13.55 -11.14 -3.72
CA THR A 162 13.46 -10.72 -5.13
C THR A 162 12.03 -10.31 -5.46
N VAL A 163 11.80 -9.81 -6.67
CA VAL A 163 10.44 -9.61 -7.18
C VAL A 163 9.66 -10.94 -7.21
N GLU A 164 10.28 -12.04 -7.64
CA GLU A 164 9.62 -13.34 -7.69
C GLU A 164 9.22 -13.85 -6.31
N SER A 165 10.12 -13.77 -5.32
CA SER A 165 9.75 -14.17 -3.95
C SER A 165 8.63 -13.30 -3.37
N GLN A 166 8.54 -12.02 -3.73
CA GLN A 166 7.42 -11.16 -3.33
C GLN A 166 6.10 -11.58 -4.00
N LYS A 167 6.13 -12.02 -5.27
CA LYS A 167 4.96 -12.58 -5.94
C LYS A 167 4.44 -13.83 -5.21
N ASP A 168 5.35 -14.71 -4.79
CA ASP A 168 5.02 -15.91 -4.03
C ASP A 168 4.41 -15.57 -2.66
N ILE A 169 5.00 -14.60 -1.94
CA ILE A 169 4.45 -14.10 -0.66
C ILE A 169 3.02 -13.56 -0.86
N LEU A 170 2.78 -12.81 -1.92
CA LEU A 170 1.45 -12.26 -2.24
C LEU A 170 0.46 -13.31 -2.78
N ALA A 171 0.91 -14.55 -2.99
CA ALA A 171 0.10 -15.71 -3.34
C ALA A 171 -0.14 -16.68 -2.16
N ASP A 172 0.38 -16.37 -0.97
CA ASP A 172 0.26 -17.23 0.21
C ASP A 172 -1.19 -17.33 0.72
N HIS A 173 -1.62 -18.57 0.98
CA HIS A 173 -2.96 -18.95 1.44
C HIS A 173 -3.02 -19.32 2.93
N GLN A 174 -1.95 -19.14 3.69
CA GLN A 174 -2.02 -19.46 5.11
C GLN A 174 -3.02 -18.51 5.80
N GLY A 175 -4.05 -19.09 6.43
CA GLY A 175 -5.14 -18.35 7.04
C GLY A 175 -6.36 -18.17 6.14
N ASP A 176 -6.48 -18.92 5.04
CA ASP A 176 -7.67 -18.95 4.20
C ASP A 176 -8.98 -19.12 4.99
N PRO A 177 -10.07 -18.43 4.58
CA PRO A 177 -10.18 -17.55 3.41
C PRO A 177 -9.67 -16.11 3.64
N GLY A 178 -9.03 -15.86 4.78
CA GLY A 178 -8.54 -14.55 5.24
C GLY A 178 -7.03 -14.32 5.10
N GLY A 179 -6.33 -15.19 4.36
CA GLY A 179 -4.88 -15.12 4.16
C GLY A 179 -4.43 -13.90 3.34
N ILE A 180 -3.13 -13.82 3.06
CA ILE A 180 -2.52 -12.73 2.27
C ILE A 180 -3.17 -12.68 0.87
N CYS A 181 -3.21 -13.83 0.19
CA CYS A 181 -4.09 -14.05 -0.93
C CYS A 181 -5.50 -14.33 -0.39
N ARG A 182 -6.39 -13.33 -0.41
CA ARG A 182 -7.68 -13.40 0.27
C ARG A 182 -8.79 -13.91 -0.65
N HIS A 183 -9.53 -14.91 -0.19
CA HIS A 183 -10.58 -15.63 -0.94
C HIS A 183 -11.98 -15.52 -0.29
N GLY A 184 -12.37 -14.32 0.14
CA GLY A 184 -13.76 -14.05 0.52
C GLY A 184 -14.06 -14.06 2.01
N ALA A 185 -13.05 -14.14 2.89
CA ALA A 185 -13.28 -13.88 4.32
C ALA A 185 -13.93 -12.52 4.50
N VAL A 186 -15.06 -12.47 5.19
CA VAL A 186 -15.86 -11.25 5.42
C VAL A 186 -16.29 -10.56 4.11
N ARG A 187 -16.50 -11.34 3.03
CA ARG A 187 -16.82 -10.89 1.65
C ARG A 187 -15.73 -10.08 0.96
N LEU A 188 -14.50 -10.09 1.49
CA LEU A 188 -13.38 -9.38 0.89
C LEU A 188 -12.45 -10.33 0.13
N HIS A 189 -12.03 -9.92 -1.06
CA HIS A 189 -11.06 -10.60 -1.90
C HIS A 189 -9.84 -9.72 -2.21
N SER A 190 -8.70 -10.37 -2.49
CA SER A 190 -7.54 -9.71 -3.12
C SER A 190 -7.85 -9.48 -4.60
N ILE A 191 -8.05 -8.22 -5.00
CA ILE A 191 -8.49 -7.85 -6.35
C ILE A 191 -7.32 -7.61 -7.30
N CYS A 192 -6.25 -7.01 -6.80
CA CYS A 192 -5.01 -6.77 -7.53
C CYS A 192 -3.81 -6.97 -6.61
N GLY A 193 -2.65 -7.20 -7.20
CA GLY A 193 -1.34 -7.13 -6.54
C GLY A 193 -0.44 -6.15 -7.27
N TYR A 194 0.49 -5.55 -6.54
CA TYR A 194 1.51 -4.68 -7.11
C TYR A 194 2.81 -4.81 -6.34
N ILE A 195 3.93 -4.75 -7.06
CA ILE A 195 5.29 -4.72 -6.53
C ILE A 195 6.00 -3.59 -7.29
N ALA A 196 6.53 -2.60 -6.57
CA ALA A 196 7.39 -1.60 -7.15
C ALA A 196 8.85 -2.03 -7.00
N ASP A 197 9.62 -1.85 -8.08
CA ASP A 197 11.08 -1.75 -8.04
C ASP A 197 11.44 -0.27 -8.24
N PRO A 198 11.62 0.50 -7.16
CA PRO A 198 11.90 1.94 -7.23
C PRO A 198 13.15 2.29 -8.01
N ALA A 199 14.22 1.50 -7.85
CA ALA A 199 15.51 1.75 -8.49
C ALA A 199 15.44 1.51 -10.00
N ALA A 200 14.77 0.42 -10.42
CA ALA A 200 14.56 0.10 -11.82
C ALA A 200 13.41 0.91 -12.47
N ARG A 201 12.57 1.58 -11.67
CA ARG A 201 11.35 2.28 -12.12
C ARG A 201 10.38 1.34 -12.86
N VAL A 202 10.28 0.10 -12.36
CA VAL A 202 9.35 -0.92 -12.88
C VAL A 202 8.26 -1.19 -11.85
N LEU A 203 7.01 -1.08 -12.28
CA LEU A 203 5.85 -1.49 -11.47
C LEU A 203 5.31 -2.80 -12.04
N HIS A 204 5.36 -3.86 -11.24
CA HIS A 204 4.72 -5.13 -11.54
C HIS A 204 3.29 -5.08 -11.03
N VAL A 205 2.33 -5.41 -11.88
CA VAL A 205 0.90 -5.38 -11.55
C VAL A 205 0.27 -6.70 -11.91
N ARG A 206 -0.60 -7.20 -11.04
CA ARG A 206 -1.41 -8.40 -11.25
C ARG A 206 -2.86 -8.09 -10.98
N TYR A 207 -3.73 -8.47 -11.89
CA TYR A 207 -5.18 -8.44 -11.74
C TYR A 207 -5.68 -9.80 -11.26
N GLY A 208 -6.66 -9.81 -10.36
CA GLY A 208 -7.16 -11.02 -9.70
C GLY A 208 -6.34 -11.45 -8.47
N HIS A 209 -6.58 -12.69 -8.03
CA HIS A 209 -5.97 -13.25 -6.82
C HIS A 209 -4.45 -13.49 -6.97
N GLY A 210 -3.79 -13.51 -5.81
CA GLY A 210 -2.43 -13.99 -5.58
C GLY A 210 -1.99 -15.14 -6.48
N CYS A 211 -2.77 -16.21 -6.41
CA CYS A 211 -2.46 -17.54 -6.91
C CYS A 211 -2.84 -17.82 -8.37
N SER A 212 -3.66 -16.97 -8.99
CA SER A 212 -4.23 -17.24 -10.32
C SER A 212 -4.05 -16.09 -11.31
N GLY A 213 -3.80 -14.87 -10.83
CA GLY A 213 -3.57 -13.71 -11.68
C GLY A 213 -2.17 -13.73 -12.31
N ALA A 214 -2.07 -13.19 -13.52
CA ALA A 214 -0.80 -13.00 -14.21
C ALA A 214 -0.17 -11.65 -13.85
N TRP A 215 1.15 -11.64 -13.66
CA TRP A 215 1.93 -10.42 -13.41
C TRP A 215 2.42 -9.82 -14.73
N THR A 216 2.22 -8.51 -14.91
CA THR A 216 2.78 -7.73 -16.01
C THR A 216 3.68 -6.63 -15.47
N ALA A 217 4.84 -6.44 -16.07
CA ALA A 217 5.78 -5.38 -15.71
C ALA A 217 5.56 -4.12 -16.58
N TYR A 218 5.61 -2.95 -15.95
CA TYR A 218 5.44 -1.67 -16.62
C TYR A 218 6.53 -0.69 -16.21
N GLU A 219 7.23 -0.11 -17.18
CA GLU A 219 8.15 1.00 -16.95
C GLU A 219 7.39 2.33 -16.83
N VAL A 220 7.84 3.20 -15.93
CA VAL A 220 7.23 4.52 -15.64
C VAL A 220 7.53 5.61 -16.68
#